data_AF-A0A966V1C2-F1
#
_entry.id   AF-A0A966V1C2-F1
#
_cell.length_a   1.000
_cell.length_b   1.000
_cell.length_c   1.000
_cell.angle_alpha   90.00
_cell.angle_beta   90.00
_cell.angle_gamma   90.00
#
_symmetry.space_group_name_H-M   'P 1'
#
loop_
_entity.id
_entity.type
_entity.pdbx_description
1 polymer ?
#
loop_
_entity_poly.entity_id
_entity_poly.type
_entity_poly.pdbx_seq_one_letter_code
_entity_poly.pdbx_strand_id
1 'polypeptide(L)'
;MRNAELMRLRRDVPIDVDYASFVPRPDLGRTAAMFTTLEFKNMMSRVKDAFSAFVTDDAPAGVAESAEQNAVVGLEAKVTRGSSLPAKVKGEVVVLAGWGSGDTLGDAPNGLAVVSDVSSSSVTWIDDVSRVLDSLSKLPMIVTHDAKRLHRWMLSSGREDLPKVFDVAIAGYLLDPADGERTVADLAAAHLGVALDASSRTPTGQLSFEESD
;
A
#
# COMPACT_ATOMS: atom_id res chain seq x y z
N MET A 1 17.40 -17.52 -54.64
CA MET A 1 16.47 -17.83 -53.53
C MET A 1 16.36 -16.59 -52.65
N ARG A 2 15.19 -15.94 -52.59
CA ARG A 2 14.94 -14.82 -51.65
C ARG A 2 14.45 -15.42 -50.32
N ASN A 3 14.80 -14.84 -49.17
CA ASN A 3 14.33 -15.32 -47.84
C ASN A 3 12.81 -15.54 -47.75
N ALA A 4 12.04 -14.78 -48.53
CA ALA A 4 10.58 -14.93 -48.63
C ALA A 4 10.14 -16.33 -49.12
N GLU A 5 10.95 -17.03 -49.91
CA GLU A 5 10.67 -18.39 -50.38
C GLU A 5 10.88 -19.43 -49.27
N LEU A 6 11.78 -19.17 -48.32
CA LEU A 6 12.04 -20.02 -47.15
C LEU A 6 11.02 -19.81 -46.02
N MET A 7 10.36 -18.65 -45.95
CA MET A 7 9.40 -18.27 -44.90
C MET A 7 7.93 -18.53 -45.28
N ARG A 8 7.68 -19.33 -46.34
CA ARG A 8 6.31 -19.60 -46.79
C ARG A 8 5.63 -20.62 -45.86
N LEU A 9 4.69 -20.14 -45.06
CA LEU A 9 3.92 -20.98 -44.13
C LEU A 9 3.13 -22.06 -44.89
N ARG A 10 3.43 -23.33 -44.61
CA ARG A 10 2.63 -24.49 -45.04
C ARG A 10 1.36 -24.53 -44.19
N ARG A 11 0.20 -24.39 -44.84
CA ARG A 11 -1.12 -24.27 -44.20
C ARG A 11 -1.94 -25.56 -44.25
N ASP A 12 -1.42 -26.56 -44.95
CA ASP A 12 -2.02 -27.83 -45.30
C ASP A 12 -1.32 -28.99 -44.57
N VAL A 13 -0.83 -28.73 -43.36
CA VAL A 13 -0.18 -29.77 -42.55
C VAL A 13 -1.26 -30.76 -42.10
N PRO A 14 -1.10 -32.08 -42.36
CA PRO A 14 -2.09 -33.09 -41.98
C PRO A 14 -1.98 -33.38 -40.48
N ILE A 15 -2.54 -32.49 -39.67
CA ILE A 15 -2.69 -32.65 -38.23
C ILE A 15 -4.16 -32.88 -37.90
N ASP A 16 -4.42 -33.90 -37.08
CA ASP A 16 -5.74 -34.15 -36.51
C ASP A 16 -5.94 -33.19 -35.34
N VAL A 17 -6.82 -32.21 -35.53
CA VAL A 17 -7.05 -31.12 -34.57
C VAL A 17 -8.52 -31.03 -34.26
N ASP A 18 -8.88 -31.31 -33.01
CA ASP A 18 -10.19 -30.97 -32.48
C ASP A 18 -10.18 -29.52 -31.97
N TYR A 19 -10.76 -28.60 -32.74
CA TYR A 19 -10.84 -27.19 -32.36
C TYR A 19 -11.67 -26.96 -31.09
N ALA A 20 -12.61 -27.85 -30.76
CA ALA A 20 -13.39 -27.73 -29.53
C ALA A 20 -12.54 -27.99 -28.27
N SER A 21 -11.42 -28.69 -28.40
CA SER A 21 -10.46 -28.94 -27.31
C SER A 21 -9.62 -27.71 -26.93
N PHE A 22 -9.63 -26.65 -27.74
CA PHE A 22 -8.87 -25.43 -27.49
C PHE A 22 -9.53 -24.45 -26.53
N VAL A 23 -10.74 -24.77 -26.04
CA VAL A 23 -11.36 -23.99 -24.97
C VAL A 23 -10.53 -24.18 -23.69
N PRO A 24 -9.95 -23.11 -23.12
CA PRO A 24 -9.13 -23.21 -21.92
C PRO A 24 -9.87 -23.87 -20.75
N ARG A 25 -9.19 -24.81 -20.07
CA ARG A 25 -9.68 -25.48 -18.84
C ARG A 25 -8.57 -25.50 -17.78
N PRO A 26 -8.28 -24.36 -17.15
CA PRO A 26 -7.19 -24.28 -16.19
C PRO A 26 -7.51 -25.08 -14.93
N ASP A 27 -6.56 -25.88 -14.46
CA ASP A 27 -6.59 -26.49 -13.14
C ASP A 27 -6.05 -25.47 -12.13
N LEU A 28 -6.96 -24.77 -11.47
CA LEU A 28 -6.60 -23.72 -10.51
C LEU A 28 -5.87 -24.28 -9.29
N GLY A 29 -6.15 -25.53 -8.88
CA GLY A 29 -5.46 -26.17 -7.76
C GLY A 29 -3.99 -26.46 -8.09
N ARG A 30 -3.71 -27.02 -9.26
CA ARG A 30 -2.33 -27.22 -9.74
C ARG A 30 -1.61 -25.90 -10.00
N THR A 31 -2.31 -24.92 -10.56
CA THR A 31 -1.75 -23.58 -10.79
C THR A 31 -1.37 -22.92 -9.46
N ALA A 32 -2.23 -23.02 -8.44
CA ALA A 32 -1.94 -22.52 -7.09
C ALA A 32 -0.69 -23.17 -6.50
N ALA A 33 -0.58 -24.50 -6.54
CA ALA A 33 0.59 -25.21 -6.04
C ALA A 33 1.89 -24.81 -6.76
N MET A 34 1.84 -24.64 -8.09
CA MET A 34 2.99 -24.17 -8.87
C MET A 34 3.38 -22.74 -8.51
N PHE A 35 2.41 -21.84 -8.35
CA PHE A 35 2.67 -20.44 -8.01
C PHE A 35 3.20 -20.28 -6.59
N THR A 36 2.73 -21.10 -5.64
CA THR A 36 3.34 -21.19 -4.31
C THR A 36 4.79 -21.64 -4.38
N THR A 37 5.10 -22.64 -5.21
CA THR A 37 6.47 -23.16 -5.40
C THR A 37 7.40 -22.11 -6.00
N LEU A 38 6.88 -21.28 -6.92
CA LEU A 38 7.63 -20.21 -7.58
C LEU A 38 7.55 -18.85 -6.85
N GLU A 39 6.91 -18.81 -5.68
CA GLU A 39 6.67 -17.61 -4.88
C GLU A 39 5.91 -16.48 -5.60
N PHE A 40 5.04 -16.81 -6.55
CA PHE A 40 4.22 -15.85 -7.30
C PHE A 40 2.91 -15.49 -6.57
N LYS A 41 3.03 -15.05 -5.30
CA LYS A 41 1.90 -14.78 -4.41
C LYS A 41 0.91 -13.75 -4.98
N ASN A 42 1.42 -12.73 -5.68
CA ASN A 42 0.61 -11.65 -6.26
C ASN A 42 0.03 -11.96 -7.65
N MET A 43 0.41 -13.07 -8.29
CA MET A 43 -0.05 -13.39 -9.65
C MET A 43 -1.30 -14.27 -9.67
N MET A 44 -1.67 -14.92 -8.56
CA MET A 44 -2.85 -15.79 -8.51
C MET A 44 -4.15 -15.02 -8.74
N SER A 45 -4.26 -13.81 -8.18
CA SER A 45 -5.41 -12.92 -8.39
C SER A 45 -5.62 -12.62 -9.88
N ARG A 46 -4.54 -12.30 -10.59
CA ARG A 46 -4.57 -12.01 -12.04
C ARG A 46 -4.96 -13.21 -12.88
N VAL A 47 -4.57 -14.43 -12.48
CA VAL A 47 -4.96 -15.67 -13.16
C VAL A 47 -6.46 -15.92 -12.99
N LYS A 48 -6.98 -15.76 -11.78
CA LYS A 48 -8.42 -15.91 -11.51
C LYS A 48 -9.25 -14.93 -12.34
N ASP A 49 -8.80 -13.68 -12.44
CA ASP A 49 -9.48 -12.65 -13.25
C ASP A 49 -9.45 -12.98 -14.74
N ALA A 50 -8.29 -13.36 -15.28
CA ALA A 50 -8.10 -13.64 -16.71
C ALA A 50 -8.87 -14.87 -17.21
N PHE A 51 -9.07 -15.86 -16.33
CA PHE A 51 -9.76 -17.11 -16.68
C PHE A 51 -11.20 -17.19 -16.15
N SER A 52 -11.71 -16.12 -15.54
CA SER A 52 -13.07 -16.06 -14.98
C SER A 52 -14.18 -16.51 -15.95
N ALA A 53 -14.05 -16.20 -17.24
CA ALA A 53 -14.99 -16.61 -18.29
C ALA A 53 -14.94 -18.11 -18.66
N PHE A 54 -13.90 -18.84 -18.23
CA PHE A 54 -13.67 -20.25 -18.56
C PHE A 54 -13.79 -21.19 -17.35
N VAL A 55 -13.90 -20.63 -16.15
CA VAL A 55 -14.08 -21.40 -14.92
C VAL A 55 -15.57 -21.67 -14.74
N THR A 56 -16.02 -22.87 -15.13
CA THR A 56 -17.29 -23.42 -14.66
C THR A 56 -17.10 -23.94 -13.24
N ASP A 57 -18.06 -23.62 -12.36
CA ASP A 57 -18.04 -23.70 -10.89
C ASP A 57 -17.89 -25.11 -10.26
N ASP A 58 -17.26 -26.05 -10.96
CA ASP A 58 -17.04 -27.43 -10.50
C ASP A 58 -15.63 -27.64 -9.95
N ALA A 59 -15.17 -26.68 -9.13
CA ALA A 59 -13.98 -26.85 -8.33
C ALA A 59 -14.33 -27.62 -7.04
N PRO A 60 -13.58 -28.66 -6.66
CA PRO A 60 -13.75 -29.29 -5.36
C PRO A 60 -13.51 -28.24 -4.28
N ALA A 61 -14.46 -28.13 -3.35
CA ALA A 61 -14.35 -27.31 -2.15
C ALA A 61 -13.05 -27.68 -1.40
N GLY A 62 -12.01 -26.87 -1.53
CA GLY A 62 -10.72 -27.29 -0.99
C GLY A 62 -9.51 -26.45 -1.38
N VAL A 63 -9.63 -25.12 -1.39
CA VAL A 63 -8.71 -24.27 -0.64
C VAL A 63 -9.59 -23.13 -0.16
N ALA A 64 -10.16 -23.29 1.04
CA ALA A 64 -10.52 -22.11 1.79
C ALA A 64 -9.23 -21.32 1.89
N GLU A 65 -9.13 -20.20 1.18
CA GLU A 65 -8.31 -19.12 1.66
C GLU A 65 -8.75 -18.97 3.11
N SER A 66 -7.93 -19.46 4.02
CA SER A 66 -7.86 -18.89 5.34
C SER A 66 -7.45 -17.44 5.09
N ALA A 67 -8.43 -16.63 4.72
CA ALA A 67 -8.52 -15.29 5.22
C ALA A 67 -8.32 -15.48 6.70
N GLU A 68 -7.09 -15.32 7.15
CA GLU A 68 -6.84 -14.96 8.53
C GLU A 68 -7.77 -13.78 8.73
N GLN A 69 -8.90 -14.06 9.39
CA GLN A 69 -9.77 -13.06 9.93
C GLN A 69 -8.89 -12.40 10.97
N ASN A 70 -8.08 -11.43 10.51
CA ASN A 70 -7.36 -10.52 11.36
C ASN A 70 -8.46 -9.95 12.24
N ALA A 71 -8.46 -10.38 13.50
CA ALA A 71 -9.35 -9.85 14.50
C ALA A 71 -9.14 -8.34 14.44
N VAL A 72 -10.17 -7.61 14.03
CA VAL A 72 -10.13 -6.15 14.02
C VAL A 72 -10.05 -5.73 15.48
N VAL A 73 -8.83 -5.63 15.99
CA VAL A 73 -8.57 -5.06 17.29
C VAL A 73 -8.88 -3.58 17.13
N GLY A 74 -10.04 -3.16 17.66
CA GLY A 74 -10.39 -1.75 17.74
C GLY A 74 -9.39 -1.03 18.63
N LEU A 75 -8.33 -0.48 18.02
CA LEU A 75 -7.40 0.41 18.71
C LEU A 75 -8.05 1.79 18.81
N GLU A 76 -8.58 2.09 19.99
CA GLU A 76 -9.03 3.43 20.31
C GLU A 76 -7.86 4.27 20.84
N ALA A 77 -7.58 5.38 20.15
CA ALA A 77 -6.64 6.40 20.62
C ALA A 77 -7.41 7.57 21.21
N LYS A 78 -6.94 8.09 22.35
CA LYS A 78 -7.49 9.32 22.93
C LYS A 78 -6.92 10.53 22.18
N VAL A 79 -7.71 11.09 21.28
CA VAL A 79 -7.31 12.28 20.50
C VAL A 79 -7.69 13.55 21.25
N THR A 80 -6.70 14.44 21.42
CA THR A 80 -6.90 15.77 22.00
C THR A 80 -6.45 16.82 21.00
N ARG A 81 -7.21 17.91 20.80
CA ARG A 81 -6.73 19.02 19.97
C ARG A 81 -5.74 19.89 20.75
N GLY A 82 -4.66 20.28 20.09
CA GLY A 82 -3.62 21.12 20.66
C GLY A 82 -3.07 22.12 19.65
N SER A 83 -2.39 23.15 20.16
CA SER A 83 -1.73 24.19 19.37
C SER A 83 -0.20 24.20 19.54
N SER A 84 0.32 23.27 20.32
CA SER A 84 1.75 23.11 20.62
C SER A 84 2.12 21.63 20.68
N LEU A 85 3.43 21.33 20.56
CA LEU A 85 3.92 19.97 20.78
C LEU A 85 3.71 19.55 22.24
N PRO A 86 3.38 18.27 22.51
CA PRO A 86 3.19 17.80 23.87
C PRO A 86 4.49 17.92 24.70
N ALA A 87 4.37 18.37 25.95
CA ALA A 87 5.53 18.65 26.82
C ALA A 87 6.33 17.40 27.24
N LYS A 88 5.75 16.20 27.13
CA LYS A 88 6.37 14.92 27.49
C LYS A 88 7.28 14.34 26.40
N VAL A 89 7.42 15.02 25.28
CA VAL A 89 8.16 14.52 24.13
C VAL A 89 9.67 14.62 24.41
N LYS A 90 10.28 13.52 24.89
CA LYS A 90 11.73 13.37 25.04
C LYS A 90 12.20 12.19 24.20
N GLY A 91 13.20 12.41 23.35
CA GLY A 91 13.74 11.36 22.48
C GLY A 91 12.95 11.23 21.18
N GLU A 92 12.64 9.99 20.81
CA GLU A 92 11.94 9.66 19.56
C GLU A 92 10.46 10.07 19.63
N VAL A 93 9.99 10.72 18.56
CA VAL A 93 8.63 11.30 18.51
C VAL A 93 7.90 10.74 17.31
N VAL A 94 6.78 10.05 17.54
CA VAL A 94 5.94 9.58 16.45
C VAL A 94 5.04 10.72 15.97
N VAL A 95 5.18 11.05 14.69
CA VAL A 95 4.43 12.13 14.03
C VAL A 95 3.84 11.58 12.74
N LEU A 96 2.56 11.88 12.48
CA LEU A 96 1.91 11.62 11.19
C LEU A 96 1.33 12.92 10.66
N ALA A 97 1.66 13.24 9.41
CA ALA A 97 1.16 14.41 8.72
C ALA A 97 -0.05 14.04 7.85
N GLY A 98 -1.14 14.79 8.01
CA GLY A 98 -2.32 14.69 7.15
C GLY A 98 -2.11 15.54 5.90
N TRP A 99 -1.83 14.93 4.78
CA TRP A 99 -1.66 15.62 3.50
C TRP A 99 -3.00 15.78 2.79
N GLY A 100 -3.22 16.93 2.16
CA GLY A 100 -4.37 17.14 1.26
C GLY A 100 -4.26 16.29 -0.01
N SER A 101 -5.29 16.37 -0.85
CA SER A 101 -5.35 15.68 -2.15
C SER A 101 -4.37 16.21 -3.21
N GLY A 102 -3.64 17.29 -2.91
CA GLY A 102 -2.61 17.83 -3.78
C GLY A 102 -1.32 17.01 -3.70
N ASP A 103 -0.75 16.66 -4.85
CA ASP A 103 0.52 15.92 -4.94
C ASP A 103 1.76 16.85 -4.95
N THR A 104 1.59 18.11 -4.58
CA THR A 104 2.70 19.07 -4.63
C THR A 104 3.64 18.84 -3.46
N LEU A 105 4.86 18.45 -3.78
CA LEU A 105 5.91 18.27 -2.78
C LEU A 105 6.32 19.63 -2.21
N GLY A 106 6.10 19.82 -0.90
CA GLY A 106 6.43 21.07 -0.18
C GLY A 106 5.22 21.84 0.33
N ASP A 107 4.00 21.43 0.00
CA ASP A 107 2.78 21.99 0.58
C ASP A 107 2.71 21.73 2.09
N ALA A 108 2.03 22.60 2.83
CA ALA A 108 1.78 22.39 4.25
C ALA A 108 0.79 21.25 4.47
N PRO A 109 1.00 20.37 5.47
CA PRO A 109 -0.01 19.40 5.85
C PRO A 109 -1.25 20.10 6.43
N ASN A 110 -2.42 19.50 6.21
CA ASN A 110 -3.71 19.95 6.76
C ASN A 110 -3.75 19.83 8.29
N GLY A 111 -2.88 19.00 8.86
CA GLY A 111 -2.74 18.83 10.29
C GLY A 111 -1.65 17.81 10.63
N LEU A 112 -1.25 17.79 11.90
CA LEU A 112 -0.26 16.86 12.44
C LEU A 112 -0.86 16.09 13.61
N ALA A 113 -0.75 14.76 13.56
CA ALA A 113 -0.98 13.89 14.71
C ALA A 113 0.37 13.61 15.37
N VAL A 114 0.50 13.96 16.66
CA VAL A 114 1.71 13.73 17.45
C VAL A 114 1.36 12.83 18.63
N VAL A 115 2.06 11.71 18.76
CA VAL A 115 1.84 10.81 19.89
C VAL A 115 2.36 11.48 21.17
N SER A 116 1.45 11.77 22.10
CA SER A 116 1.76 12.48 23.35
C SER A 116 2.24 11.54 24.44
N ASP A 117 1.67 10.33 24.50
CA ASP A 117 1.97 9.32 25.51
C ASP A 117 1.51 7.94 25.02
N VAL A 118 2.49 7.09 24.68
CA VAL A 118 2.28 5.73 24.16
C VAL A 118 1.56 4.85 25.19
N SER A 119 1.86 5.00 26.48
CA SER A 119 1.29 4.14 27.53
C SER A 119 -0.22 4.35 27.73
N SER A 120 -0.71 5.53 27.34
CA SER A 120 -2.13 5.90 27.46
C SER A 120 -2.83 6.02 26.10
N SER A 121 -2.17 5.60 25.02
CA SER A 121 -2.65 5.77 23.64
C SER A 121 -3.13 7.19 23.34
N SER A 122 -2.45 8.20 23.89
CA SER A 122 -2.84 9.61 23.75
C SER A 122 -2.16 10.25 22.56
N VAL A 123 -2.95 10.91 21.72
CA VAL A 123 -2.49 11.63 20.51
C VAL A 123 -2.96 13.07 20.57
N THR A 124 -2.06 14.00 20.26
CA THR A 124 -2.39 15.42 20.06
C THR A 124 -2.56 15.69 18.57
N TRP A 125 -3.74 16.14 18.16
CA TRP A 125 -4.01 16.66 16.81
C TRP A 125 -3.78 18.16 16.77
N ILE A 126 -3.01 18.62 15.79
CA ILE A 126 -2.61 20.02 15.62
C ILE A 126 -3.08 20.50 14.24
N ASP A 127 -4.08 21.38 14.24
CA ASP A 127 -4.64 21.96 13.02
C ASP A 127 -3.69 23.02 12.41
N ASP A 128 -3.17 23.94 13.22
CA ASP A 128 -2.26 25.00 12.77
C ASP A 128 -0.79 24.55 12.87
N VAL A 129 -0.36 23.83 11.84
CA VAL A 129 0.98 23.22 11.75
C VAL A 129 2.12 24.25 11.72
N SER A 130 1.82 25.49 11.31
CA SER A 130 2.82 26.57 11.26
C SER A 130 3.34 26.95 12.65
N ARG A 131 2.49 26.86 13.68
CA ARG A 131 2.85 27.19 15.07
C ARG A 131 3.86 26.25 15.68
N VAL A 132 3.89 25.00 15.22
CA VAL A 132 4.76 23.97 15.78
C VAL A 132 5.99 23.69 14.94
N LEU A 133 6.08 24.25 13.74
CA LEU A 133 7.17 24.01 12.79
C LEU A 133 8.56 24.22 13.42
N ASP A 134 8.77 25.32 14.14
CA ASP A 134 10.06 25.62 14.82
C ASP A 134 10.42 24.62 15.91
N SER A 135 9.42 24.13 16.62
CA SER A 135 9.64 23.14 17.68
C SER A 135 9.87 21.76 17.07
N LEU A 136 9.13 21.44 16.00
CA LEU A 136 9.21 20.19 15.27
C LEU A 136 10.58 20.02 14.59
N SER A 137 11.13 21.08 14.01
CA SER A 137 12.44 21.04 13.35
C SER A 137 13.60 20.79 14.33
N LYS A 138 13.40 21.09 15.62
CA LYS A 138 14.41 20.94 16.69
C LYS A 138 14.31 19.62 17.45
N LEU A 139 13.38 18.74 17.09
CA LEU A 139 13.27 17.42 17.71
C LEU A 139 14.51 16.57 17.39
N PRO A 140 14.97 15.73 18.32
CA PRO A 140 16.17 14.92 18.08
C PRO A 140 15.93 13.81 17.05
N MET A 141 14.73 13.22 17.05
CA MET A 141 14.30 12.20 16.09
C MET A 141 12.77 12.19 15.93
N ILE A 142 12.31 12.06 14.69
CA ILE A 142 10.92 11.84 14.33
C ILE A 142 10.76 10.43 13.74
N VAL A 143 9.71 9.72 14.13
CA VAL A 143 9.24 8.49 13.48
C VAL A 143 7.99 8.83 12.70
N THR A 144 7.96 8.59 11.39
CA THR A 144 6.84 8.96 10.51
C THR A 144 6.68 7.97 9.36
N HIS A 145 5.57 8.06 8.64
CA HIS A 145 5.40 7.50 7.30
C HIS A 145 5.64 8.61 6.27
N ASP A 146 6.42 8.34 5.22
CA ASP A 146 6.82 9.31 4.19
C ASP A 146 7.53 10.54 4.77
N ALA A 147 8.74 10.31 5.26
CA ALA A 147 9.63 11.35 5.78
C ALA A 147 9.97 12.42 4.75
N LYS A 148 9.99 12.04 3.46
CA LYS A 148 10.37 12.92 2.37
C LYS A 148 9.39 14.09 2.23
N ARG A 149 8.08 13.84 2.30
CA ARG A 149 7.09 14.93 2.27
C ARG A 149 7.24 15.86 3.47
N LEU A 150 7.42 15.30 4.67
CA LEU A 150 7.60 16.07 5.89
C LEU A 150 8.83 17.00 5.81
N HIS A 151 9.98 16.46 5.42
CA HIS A 151 11.21 17.25 5.22
C HIS A 151 11.05 18.30 4.13
N ARG A 152 10.40 17.96 3.02
CA ARG A 152 10.20 18.92 1.92
C ARG A 152 9.34 20.09 2.33
N TRP A 153 8.29 19.86 3.12
CA TRP A 153 7.50 20.93 3.72
C TRP A 153 8.33 21.79 4.70
N MET A 154 9.16 21.17 5.54
CA MET A 154 10.03 21.93 6.45
C MET A 154 11.02 22.82 5.69
N LEU A 155 11.65 22.28 4.64
CA LEU A 155 12.58 23.01 3.78
C LEU A 155 11.90 24.16 3.02
N SER A 156 10.72 23.90 2.42
CA SER A 156 9.95 24.93 1.71
C SER A 156 9.49 26.06 2.65
N SER A 157 9.29 25.73 3.93
CA SER A 157 8.96 26.68 4.99
C SER A 157 10.18 27.38 5.60
N GLY A 158 11.39 27.17 5.03
CA GLY A 158 12.62 27.85 5.42
C GLY A 158 13.33 27.27 6.65
N ARG A 159 13.18 25.97 6.95
CA ARG A 159 13.97 25.29 7.98
C ARG A 159 15.18 24.61 7.34
N GLU A 160 16.38 24.97 7.78
CA GLU A 160 17.63 24.40 7.27
C GLU A 160 18.08 23.20 8.11
N ASP A 161 17.94 23.30 9.43
CA ASP A 161 18.21 22.20 10.36
C ASP A 161 16.98 21.31 10.49
N LEU A 162 17.08 20.10 9.94
CA LEU A 162 16.01 19.10 9.98
C LEU A 162 16.29 18.03 11.05
N PRO A 163 15.25 17.51 11.71
CA PRO A 163 15.39 16.43 12.67
C PRO A 163 15.81 15.14 11.96
N LYS A 164 16.47 14.24 12.68
CA LYS A 164 16.67 12.86 12.21
C LYS A 164 15.30 12.21 12.03
N VAL A 165 15.15 11.35 11.01
CA VAL A 165 13.88 10.67 10.77
C VAL A 165 14.07 9.17 10.62
N PHE A 166 13.16 8.42 11.23
CA PHE A 166 12.91 7.03 10.92
C PHE A 166 11.65 6.94 10.06
N ASP A 167 11.81 6.55 8.80
CA ASP A 167 10.72 6.40 7.85
C ASP A 167 10.21 4.96 7.83
N VAL A 168 8.98 4.77 8.31
CA VAL A 168 8.35 3.45 8.41
C VAL A 168 8.07 2.85 7.03
N ALA A 169 7.85 3.67 5.99
CA ALA A 169 7.67 3.18 4.62
C ALA A 169 8.99 2.59 4.07
N ILE A 170 10.11 3.29 4.27
CA ILE A 170 11.43 2.80 3.87
C ILE A 170 11.81 1.56 4.68
N ALA A 171 11.54 1.55 5.99
CA ALA A 171 11.78 0.39 6.84
C ALA A 171 11.02 -0.85 6.33
N GLY A 172 9.74 -0.68 5.96
CA GLY A 172 8.95 -1.75 5.32
C GLY A 172 9.55 -2.25 4.01
N TYR A 173 9.96 -1.33 3.13
CA TYR A 173 10.60 -1.67 1.86
C TYR A 173 11.93 -2.42 2.04
N LEU A 174 12.74 -2.06 3.04
CA LEU A 174 14.00 -2.74 3.33
C LEU A 174 13.80 -4.18 3.84
N LEU A 175 12.68 -4.46 4.51
CA LEU A 175 12.33 -5.81 4.95
C LEU A 175 11.82 -6.68 3.79
N ASP A 176 11.05 -6.09 2.89
CA ASP A 176 10.46 -6.79 1.74
C ASP A 176 10.46 -5.88 0.50
N PRO A 177 11.53 -5.90 -0.31
CA PRO A 177 11.66 -5.01 -1.47
C PRO A 177 10.87 -5.46 -2.69
N ALA A 178 10.28 -6.67 -2.65
CA ALA A 178 9.51 -7.23 -3.76
C ALA A 178 8.10 -6.63 -3.83
N ASP A 179 7.55 -6.21 -2.69
CA ASP A 179 6.36 -5.39 -2.62
C ASP A 179 6.73 -3.91 -2.81
N GLY A 180 5.93 -3.22 -3.62
CA GLY A 180 6.13 -1.80 -3.95
C GLY A 180 5.84 -0.86 -2.79
N GLU A 181 5.26 0.31 -3.09
CA GLU A 181 4.90 1.29 -2.05
C GLU A 181 3.83 0.73 -1.10
N ARG A 182 4.13 0.71 0.20
CA ARG A 182 3.21 0.26 1.25
C ARG A 182 2.66 1.44 2.06
N THR A 183 1.36 1.45 2.28
CA THR A 183 0.71 2.41 3.19
C THR A 183 0.92 2.01 4.65
N VAL A 184 0.62 2.92 5.58
CA VAL A 184 0.62 2.60 7.03
C VAL A 184 -0.34 1.45 7.34
N ALA A 185 -1.49 1.39 6.66
CA ALA A 185 -2.47 0.33 6.85
C ALA A 185 -1.92 -1.03 6.41
N ASP A 186 -1.26 -1.08 5.26
CA ASP A 186 -0.64 -2.32 4.75
C ASP A 186 0.46 -2.82 5.71
N LEU A 187 1.29 -1.90 6.21
CA LEU A 187 2.36 -2.23 7.16
C LEU A 187 1.81 -2.68 8.52
N ALA A 188 0.73 -2.06 9.01
CA ALA A 188 0.07 -2.48 10.25
C ALA A 188 -0.55 -3.88 10.10
N ALA A 189 -1.21 -4.16 8.98
CA ALA A 189 -1.77 -5.48 8.72
C ALA A 189 -0.66 -6.55 8.64
N ALA A 190 0.40 -6.29 7.88
CA ALA A 190 1.47 -7.26 7.63
C ALA A 190 2.35 -7.54 8.86
N HIS A 191 2.64 -6.52 9.68
CA HIS A 191 3.60 -6.66 10.79
C HIS A 191 2.97 -6.68 12.18
N LEU A 192 1.73 -6.20 12.33
CA LEU A 192 1.04 -6.13 13.63
C LEU A 192 -0.24 -7.00 13.67
N GLY A 193 -0.70 -7.53 12.53
CA GLY A 193 -1.97 -8.26 12.44
C GLY A 193 -3.19 -7.37 12.71
N VAL A 194 -3.03 -6.04 12.58
CA VAL A 194 -4.07 -5.05 12.86
C VAL A 194 -4.58 -4.47 11.55
N ALA A 195 -5.88 -4.63 11.30
CA ALA A 195 -6.57 -3.89 10.24
C ALA A 195 -6.89 -2.48 10.73
N LEU A 196 -6.37 -1.46 10.05
CA LEU A 196 -6.80 -0.09 10.23
C LEU A 196 -7.99 0.17 9.29
N ASP A 197 -9.11 0.63 9.84
CA ASP A 197 -10.26 1.03 9.03
C ASP A 197 -9.87 2.22 8.16
N ALA A 198 -9.54 1.93 6.90
CA ALA A 198 -9.29 2.94 5.88
C ALA A 198 -10.64 3.44 5.35
N SER A 199 -11.45 4.06 6.22
CA SER A 199 -12.65 4.75 5.74
C SER A 199 -12.22 5.89 4.80
N SER A 200 -12.53 5.69 3.52
CA SER A 200 -12.36 6.57 2.35
C SER A 200 -10.93 6.92 1.93
N ARG A 201 -10.26 6.02 1.21
CA ARG A 201 -9.43 6.43 0.08
C ARG A 201 -9.91 5.70 -1.17
N THR A 202 -10.59 6.42 -2.05
CA THR A 202 -10.67 6.04 -3.46
C THR A 202 -9.23 6.08 -3.97
N PRO A 203 -8.64 4.97 -4.44
CA PRO A 203 -7.30 4.99 -4.99
C PRO A 203 -7.26 5.95 -6.18
N THR A 204 -6.53 7.07 -6.02
CA THR A 204 -6.28 7.99 -7.14
C THR A 204 -5.47 7.27 -8.20
N GLY A 205 -6.10 7.02 -9.35
CA GLY A 205 -5.49 6.31 -10.49
C GLY A 205 -6.45 5.35 -11.22
N GLN A 206 -7.60 5.01 -10.64
CA GLN A 206 -8.65 4.30 -11.38
C GLN A 206 -9.57 5.28 -12.12
N LEU A 207 -9.72 5.04 -13.43
CA LEU A 207 -10.75 5.66 -14.26
C LEU A 207 -12.12 5.19 -13.74
N SER A 208 -12.89 6.09 -13.13
CA SER A 208 -14.30 5.83 -12.85
C SER A 208 -15.09 6.02 -14.15
N PHE A 209 -15.65 4.93 -14.66
CA PHE A 209 -16.65 4.98 -15.73
C PHE A 209 -18.02 5.07 -15.09
N GLU A 210 -18.33 6.20 -14.46
CA GLU A 210 -19.74 6.53 -14.21
C GLU A 210 -20.28 7.11 -15.52
N GLU A 211 -21.18 6.35 -16.17
CA GLU A 211 -21.96 6.79 -17.32
C GLU A 211 -22.82 7.99 -16.90
N SER A 212 -22.65 9.11 -17.61
CA SER A 212 -23.62 10.20 -17.59
C SER A 212 -24.75 9.84 -18.56
N ASP A 213 -25.96 9.69 -18.02
CA ASP A 213 -27.23 9.71 -18.78
C ASP A 213 -27.38 10.97 -19.65
#